data_AF-A0A1B2I6P5-F1
#
_entry.id   AF-A0A1B2I6P5-F1
#
_cell.length_a   1.000
_cell.length_b   1.000
_cell.length_c   1.000
_cell.angle_alpha   90.00
_cell.angle_beta   90.00
_cell.angle_gamma   90.00
#
_symmetry.space_group_name_H-M   'P 1'
#
loop_
_entity.id
_entity.type
_entity.pdbx_description
1 polymer ?
#
loop_
_entity_poly.entity_id
_entity_poly.type
_entity_poly.pdbx_seq_one_letter_code
_entity_poly.pdbx_strand_id
1 'polypeptide(L)'
;MRYTKEERLEIGRKVYEGIMTRYEAAEAYGISDDTARDYMRMYRDFNSLPPKSSGNGSDSYVYKPSERRPDLSDYESMTKKELIVELIKAKVAEARLKKGYEVKGDGPVKEYILLDSSNTK
;
A
#
# COMPACT_ATOMS: atom_id res chain seq x y z
N MET A 1 -40.58 4.64 5.92
CA MET A 1 -39.21 5.01 5.50
C MET A 1 -39.30 6.27 4.67
N ARG A 2 -38.48 7.30 4.90
CA ARG A 2 -38.67 8.65 4.30
C ARG A 2 -38.35 8.74 2.80
N TYR A 3 -37.44 7.90 2.29
CA TYR A 3 -37.00 7.89 0.89
C TYR A 3 -37.26 6.54 0.22
N THR A 4 -37.63 6.57 -1.06
CA THR A 4 -37.78 5.40 -1.94
C THR A 4 -36.41 4.78 -2.30
N LYS A 5 -36.40 3.57 -2.87
CA LYS A 5 -35.14 2.88 -3.22
C LYS A 5 -34.32 3.66 -4.25
N GLU A 6 -34.97 4.28 -5.21
CA GLU A 6 -34.34 5.06 -6.28
C GLU A 6 -33.69 6.33 -5.73
N GLU A 7 -34.39 7.05 -4.85
CA GLU A 7 -33.85 8.25 -4.20
C GLU A 7 -32.61 7.95 -3.37
N ARG A 8 -32.58 6.79 -2.69
CA ARG A 8 -31.39 6.36 -1.93
C ARG A 8 -30.20 6.10 -2.83
N LEU A 9 -30.43 5.47 -3.99
CA LEU A 9 -29.36 5.23 -4.96
C LEU A 9 -28.82 6.55 -5.52
N GLU A 10 -29.68 7.53 -5.78
CA GLU A 10 -29.24 8.85 -6.27
C GLU A 10 -28.47 9.64 -5.22
N ILE A 11 -28.91 9.62 -3.95
CA ILE A 11 -28.16 10.23 -2.84
C ILE A 11 -26.79 9.51 -2.69
N GLY A 12 -26.79 8.18 -2.73
CA GLY A 12 -25.58 7.37 -2.65
C GLY A 12 -24.60 7.63 -3.79
N ARG A 13 -25.10 7.82 -5.02
CA ARG A 13 -24.32 8.18 -6.21
C ARG A 13 -23.59 9.50 -6.01
N LYS A 14 -24.29 10.55 -5.56
CA LYS A 14 -23.70 11.87 -5.32
C LYS A 14 -22.58 11.83 -4.28
N VAL A 15 -22.76 11.02 -3.22
CA VAL A 15 -21.73 10.79 -2.19
C VAL A 15 -20.54 10.00 -2.74
N TYR A 16 -20.79 8.98 -3.58
CA TYR A 16 -19.72 8.18 -4.20
C TYR A 16 -18.88 9.00 -5.18
N GLU A 17 -19.52 9.76 -6.07
CA GLU A 17 -18.86 10.65 -7.05
C GLU A 17 -18.15 11.83 -6.38
N GLY A 18 -18.45 12.13 -5.13
CA GLY A 18 -17.85 13.24 -4.39
C GLY A 18 -18.45 14.61 -4.71
N ILE A 19 -19.63 14.64 -5.32
CA ILE A 19 -20.43 15.87 -5.54
C ILE A 19 -20.85 16.46 -4.19
N MET A 20 -21.09 15.59 -3.21
CA MET A 20 -21.52 15.94 -1.86
C MET A 20 -20.81 15.04 -0.86
N THR A 21 -20.41 15.58 0.29
CA THR A 21 -19.85 14.76 1.36
C THR A 21 -20.95 14.01 2.13
N ARG A 22 -20.59 12.96 2.87
CA ARG A 22 -21.55 12.24 3.74
C ARG A 22 -22.21 13.16 4.77
N TYR A 23 -21.51 14.21 5.20
CA TYR A 23 -21.98 15.17 6.20
C TYR A 23 -22.95 16.18 5.58
N GLU A 24 -22.61 16.71 4.41
CA GLU A 24 -23.52 17.58 3.64
C GLU A 24 -24.81 16.84 3.25
N ALA A 25 -24.71 15.55 2.92
CA ALA A 25 -25.88 14.72 2.65
C ALA A 25 -26.75 14.53 3.89
N ALA A 26 -26.14 14.39 5.07
CA ALA A 26 -26.87 14.29 6.33
C ALA A 26 -27.68 15.57 6.61
N GLU A 27 -27.07 16.74 6.41
CA GLU A 27 -27.73 18.04 6.58
C GLU A 27 -28.82 18.29 5.52
N ALA A 28 -28.52 18.08 4.24
CA ALA A 28 -29.42 18.39 3.13
C ALA A 28 -30.67 17.51 3.10
N TYR A 29 -30.53 16.24 3.46
CA TYR A 29 -31.62 15.25 3.43
C TYR A 29 -32.19 14.94 4.83
N GLY A 30 -31.68 15.58 5.89
CA GLY A 30 -32.12 15.33 7.27
C GLY A 30 -31.99 13.85 7.68
N ILE A 31 -30.90 13.21 7.25
CA ILE A 31 -30.55 11.81 7.55
C ILE A 31 -29.29 11.77 8.42
N SER A 32 -28.98 10.63 9.04
CA SER A 32 -27.68 10.47 9.71
C SER A 32 -26.54 10.30 8.71
N ASP A 33 -25.32 10.64 9.10
CA ASP A 33 -24.14 10.42 8.27
C ASP A 33 -23.92 8.92 7.97
N ASP A 34 -24.30 8.05 8.91
CA ASP A 34 -24.32 6.60 8.73
C ASP A 34 -25.30 6.19 7.63
N THR A 35 -26.51 6.78 7.61
CA THR A 35 -27.51 6.52 6.58
C THR A 35 -27.02 6.97 5.20
N ALA A 36 -26.37 8.14 5.12
CA ALA A 36 -25.76 8.61 3.88
C ALA A 36 -24.65 7.66 3.39
N ARG A 37 -23.86 7.09 4.32
CA ARG A 37 -22.84 6.08 4.01
C ARG A 37 -23.45 4.77 3.52
N ASP A 38 -24.56 4.34 4.11
CA ASP A 38 -25.26 3.13 3.67
C ASP A 38 -25.85 3.30 2.28
N TYR A 39 -26.39 4.48 1.97
CA TYR A 39 -26.87 4.80 0.62
C TYR A 39 -25.73 4.76 -0.41
N MET A 40 -24.55 5.30 -0.06
CA MET A 40 -23.35 5.19 -0.89
C MET A 40 -22.92 3.72 -1.11
N ARG A 41 -22.98 2.88 -0.07
CA ARG A 41 -22.70 1.44 -0.19
C ARG A 41 -23.72 0.73 -1.08
N MET A 42 -25.01 1.02 -0.92
CA MET A 42 -26.07 0.49 -1.78
C MET A 42 -25.84 0.82 -3.25
N TYR A 43 -25.44 2.07 -3.55
CA TYR A 43 -25.11 2.47 -4.92
C TYR A 43 -23.90 1.70 -5.46
N ARG A 44 -22.84 1.55 -4.65
CA ARG A 44 -21.64 0.79 -5.03
C ARG A 44 -21.97 -0.67 -5.33
N ASP A 45 -22.74 -1.33 -4.46
CA ASP A 45 -23.07 -2.74 -4.58
C ASP A 45 -24.04 -2.98 -5.76
N PHE A 46 -24.97 -2.04 -6.04
CA PHE A 46 -25.85 -2.10 -7.21
C PHE A 46 -25.10 -2.02 -8.54
N ASN A 47 -23.99 -1.26 -8.57
CA ASN A 47 -23.18 -1.07 -9.78
C ASN A 47 -21.90 -1.93 -9.80
N SER A 48 -21.72 -2.83 -8.83
CA SER A 48 -20.50 -3.66 -8.66
C SER A 48 -19.20 -2.85 -8.69
N LEU A 49 -19.20 -1.65 -8.12
CA LEU A 49 -18.05 -0.74 -8.12
C LEU A 49 -17.04 -1.12 -7.03
N PRO A 50 -15.73 -0.88 -7.25
CA PRO A 50 -14.73 -1.13 -6.22
C PRO A 50 -14.95 -0.24 -4.99
N PRO A 51 -14.54 -0.69 -3.78
CA PRO A 51 -14.55 0.15 -2.59
C PRO A 51 -13.79 1.45 -2.83
N LYS A 52 -14.42 2.59 -2.54
CA LYS A 52 -13.74 3.89 -2.59
C LYS A 52 -12.63 3.85 -1.55
N SER A 53 -11.38 3.88 -2.02
CA SER A 53 -10.19 4.06 -1.18
C SER A 53 -10.46 5.23 -0.25
N SER A 54 -10.68 4.95 1.03
CA SER A 54 -10.73 6.01 2.02
C SER A 54 -9.33 6.58 2.09
N GLY A 55 -9.11 7.75 1.50
CA GLY A 55 -7.88 8.53 1.61
C GLY A 55 -7.58 9.02 3.05
N ASN A 56 -8.02 8.28 4.07
CA ASN A 56 -7.64 8.45 5.46
C ASN A 56 -6.50 7.47 5.73
N GLY A 57 -5.30 8.04 5.85
CA GLY A 57 -4.05 7.33 6.01
C GLY A 57 -4.08 6.29 7.13
N SER A 58 -4.03 5.02 6.74
CA SER A 58 -3.14 4.07 7.41
C SER A 58 -1.74 4.16 6.76
N ASP A 59 -1.24 5.37 6.54
CA ASP A 59 0.17 5.60 6.25
C ASP A 59 0.89 5.91 7.57
N SER A 60 1.09 4.85 8.33
CA SER A 60 2.21 4.73 9.28
C SER A 60 2.62 3.25 9.39
N TYR A 61 2.47 2.50 8.30
CA TYR A 61 3.64 1.77 7.86
C TYR A 61 4.11 2.57 6.66
N VAL A 62 5.20 3.32 6.84
CA VAL A 62 6.04 3.71 5.72
C VAL A 62 6.24 2.42 4.94
N TYR A 63 5.49 2.24 3.86
CA TYR A 63 5.84 1.25 2.86
C TYR A 63 7.11 1.82 2.26
N LYS A 64 8.23 1.55 2.95
CA LYS A 64 9.52 1.48 2.29
C LYS A 64 9.23 0.58 1.11
N PRO A 65 9.40 1.04 -0.14
CA PRO A 65 9.28 0.17 -1.28
C PRO A 65 10.08 -1.06 -0.91
N SER A 66 9.40 -2.19 -0.68
CA SER A 66 10.12 -3.42 -0.42
C SER A 66 10.92 -3.59 -1.68
N GLU A 67 12.25 -3.45 -1.59
CA GLU A 67 13.15 -3.67 -2.71
C GLU A 67 12.63 -4.94 -3.40
N ARG A 68 12.14 -4.79 -4.64
CA ARG A 68 11.46 -5.89 -5.34
C ARG A 68 12.42 -7.06 -5.27
N ARG A 69 12.06 -8.11 -4.53
CA ARG A 69 12.89 -9.30 -4.46
C ARG A 69 12.97 -9.82 -5.90
N PRO A 70 14.18 -9.99 -6.46
CA PRO A 70 14.31 -10.52 -7.80
C PRO A 70 13.60 -11.88 -7.86
N ASP A 71 12.70 -12.04 -8.83
CA ASP A 71 12.08 -13.32 -9.08
C ASP A 71 12.99 -14.20 -9.95
N LEU A 72 12.60 -15.46 -10.15
CA LEU A 72 13.41 -16.37 -10.96
C LEU A 72 13.52 -15.92 -12.43
N SER A 73 12.46 -15.30 -12.97
CA SER A 73 12.41 -14.83 -14.36
C SER A 73 13.35 -13.65 -14.61
N ASP A 74 13.57 -12.80 -13.60
CA ASP A 74 14.55 -11.71 -13.66
C ASP A 74 15.96 -12.28 -13.92
N TYR A 75 16.34 -13.40 -13.28
CA TYR A 75 17.64 -14.06 -13.49
C TYR A 75 17.74 -14.81 -14.83
N GLU A 76 16.65 -15.41 -15.30
CA GLU A 76 16.62 -16.11 -16.60
C GLU A 76 16.90 -15.16 -17.77
N SER A 77 16.49 -13.90 -17.63
CA SER A 77 16.74 -12.86 -18.64
C SER A 77 18.17 -12.29 -18.63
N MET A 78 18.98 -12.58 -17.59
CA MET A 78 20.33 -12.06 -17.45
C MET A 78 21.35 -12.80 -18.32
N THR A 79 22.38 -12.08 -18.74
CA THR A 79 23.53 -12.69 -19.42
C THR A 79 24.41 -13.47 -18.44
N LYS A 80 25.20 -14.43 -18.96
CA LYS A 80 26.14 -15.22 -18.15
C LYS A 80 27.07 -14.36 -17.28
N LYS A 81 27.51 -13.19 -17.78
CA LYS A 81 28.41 -12.29 -17.05
C LYS A 81 27.68 -11.61 -15.88
N GLU A 82 26.45 -11.17 -16.08
CA GLU A 82 25.63 -10.54 -15.04
C GLU A 82 25.30 -11.54 -13.93
N LEU A 83 24.95 -12.78 -14.29
CA LEU A 83 24.73 -13.86 -13.33
C LEU A 83 25.95 -14.14 -12.45
N ILE A 84 27.16 -14.10 -13.03
CA ILE A 84 28.41 -14.25 -12.25
C ILE A 84 28.56 -13.11 -11.25
N VAL A 85 28.26 -11.88 -11.66
CA VAL A 85 28.34 -10.70 -10.77
C VAL A 85 27.32 -10.80 -9.63
N GLU A 86 26.07 -11.17 -9.92
CA GLU A 86 25.05 -11.37 -8.88
C GLU A 86 25.44 -12.49 -7.91
N LEU A 87 26.00 -13.59 -8.41
CA LEU A 87 26.49 -14.67 -7.55
C LEU A 87 27.63 -14.21 -6.63
N ILE A 88 28.54 -13.37 -7.13
CA ILE A 88 29.61 -12.77 -6.30
C ILE A 88 29.00 -11.87 -5.21
N LYS A 89 28.06 -10.99 -5.57
CA LYS A 89 27.38 -10.10 -4.61
C LYS A 89 26.67 -10.91 -3.52
N ALA A 90 25.94 -11.96 -3.90
CA ALA A 90 25.23 -12.85 -2.97
C ALA A 90 26.18 -13.52 -1.97
N LYS A 91 27.32 -14.08 -2.43
CA LYS A 91 28.33 -14.67 -1.54
C LYS A 91 28.95 -13.65 -0.59
N VAL A 92 29.19 -12.43 -1.05
CA VAL A 92 29.70 -11.34 -0.21
C VAL A 92 28.68 -10.94 0.85
N ALA A 93 27.40 -10.82 0.49
CA ALA A 93 26.33 -10.53 1.43
C ALA A 93 26.21 -11.64 2.51
N GLU A 94 26.23 -12.91 2.09
CA GLU A 94 26.20 -14.06 3.02
C GLU A 94 27.37 -14.03 4.02
N ALA A 95 28.59 -13.73 3.55
CA ALA A 95 29.76 -13.63 4.41
C ALA A 95 29.65 -12.47 5.42
N ARG A 96 29.00 -11.36 5.06
CA ARG A 96 28.75 -10.21 5.96
C ARG A 96 27.67 -10.53 6.99
N LEU A 97 26.58 -11.17 6.56
CA LEU A 97 25.53 -11.66 7.45
C LEU A 97 26.08 -12.61 8.52
N LYS A 98 26.98 -13.52 8.13
CA LYS A 98 27.69 -14.39 9.09
C LYS A 98 28.55 -13.63 10.09
N LYS A 99 29.04 -12.45 9.73
CA LYS A 99 29.74 -11.52 10.63
C LYS A 99 28.78 -10.63 11.44
N GLY A 100 27.47 -10.78 11.25
CA GLY A 100 26.45 -10.04 12.00
C GLY A 100 26.24 -8.62 11.53
N TYR A 101 26.52 -8.30 10.26
CA TYR A 101 26.23 -6.98 9.72
C TYR A 101 25.77 -7.00 8.25
N GLU A 102 25.01 -5.98 7.89
CA GLU A 102 24.60 -5.67 6.52
C GLU A 102 25.24 -4.36 6.06
N VAL A 103 25.29 -4.16 4.74
CA VAL A 103 25.80 -2.92 4.14
C VAL A 103 24.75 -2.39 3.17
N LYS A 104 24.36 -1.13 3.33
CA LYS A 104 23.45 -0.42 2.43
C LYS A 104 24.19 0.68 1.67
N GLY A 105 23.83 0.89 0.42
CA GLY A 105 24.46 1.87 -0.45
C GLY A 105 25.84 1.44 -0.97
N ASP A 106 26.36 2.22 -1.91
CA ASP A 106 27.65 1.97 -2.57
C ASP A 106 28.57 3.19 -2.46
N GLY A 107 29.89 2.94 -2.60
CA GLY A 107 30.89 3.99 -2.63
C GLY A 107 31.00 4.77 -1.30
N PRO A 108 31.15 6.10 -1.35
CA PRO A 108 31.29 6.95 -0.15
C PRO A 108 30.05 6.98 0.76
N VAL A 109 28.86 6.62 0.24
CA VAL A 109 27.57 6.71 0.94
C VAL A 109 27.16 5.38 1.58
N LYS A 110 28.10 4.42 1.66
CA LYS A 110 27.80 3.11 2.26
C LYS A 110 27.61 3.20 3.77
N GLU A 111 26.56 2.56 4.27
CA GLU A 111 26.22 2.45 5.68
C GLU A 111 26.35 1.00 6.14
N TYR A 112 26.93 0.79 7.32
CA TYR A 112 27.09 -0.52 7.95
C TYR A 112 26.05 -0.66 9.05
N ILE A 113 25.24 -1.71 8.98
CA ILE A 113 24.15 -1.97 9.93
C ILE A 113 24.48 -3.25 10.68
N LEU A 114 24.74 -3.13 11.98
CA LEU A 114 24.93 -4.29 12.85
C LEU A 114 23.58 -4.96 13.12
N LEU A 115 23.53 -6.29 12.99
CA LEU A 115 22.30 -7.08 13.19
C LEU A 115 22.10 -7.50 14.65
N ASP A 116 23.18 -7.68 15.40
CA ASP A 116 23.15 -8.03 16.82
C ASP A 116 23.86 -6.97 17.68
N SER A 117 23.21 -6.52 18.76
CA SER A 117 23.81 -5.60 19.74
C SER A 117 24.84 -6.26 20.67
N SER A 118 24.95 -7.59 20.63
CA SER A 118 25.82 -8.41 21.47
C SER A 118 27.28 -8.47 21.01
N ASN A 119 27.60 -8.00 19.80
CA ASN A 119 28.97 -7.95 19.27
C ASN A 119 29.63 -6.56 19.42
N THR A 120 29.24 -5.81 20.44
CA THR A 120 29.99 -4.62 20.86
C THR A 120 31.04 -5.07 21.88
N LYS A 121 32.30 -5.21 21.45
CA LYS A 121 33.47 -5.31 22.33
C LYS A 121 34.44 -4.19 22.00
#